data_AF-A0A9N9N2I9-F1
#
_entry.id   AF-A0A9N9N2I9-F1
#
_cell.length_a   1.000
_cell.length_b   1.000
_cell.length_c   1.000
_cell.angle_alpha   90.00
_cell.angle_beta   90.00
_cell.angle_gamma   90.00
#
_symmetry.space_group_name_H-M   'P 1'
#
loop_
_entity.id
_entity.type
_entity.pdbx_description
1 polymer ?
#
loop_
_entity_poly.entity_id
_entity_poly.type
_entity_poly.pdbx_seq_one_letter_code
_entity_poly.pdbx_strand_id
1 'polypeptide(L)' 'NKIELPSDIVILREQLSNLIDFIYPNLVKNFGNMNYMVGKAILTPKNDKVEKISGLIMNRLLGEVYTYYSIDSIGLEDGN' A
#
# COMPACT_ATOMS: atom_id res chain seq x y z
N ASN A 1 13.10 18.54 -25.12
CA ASN A 1 11.92 17.67 -25.32
C ASN A 1 11.26 17.41 -23.98
N LYS A 2 10.01 17.86 -23.81
CA LYS A 2 9.19 17.61 -22.62
C LYS A 2 8.07 16.66 -23.04
N ILE A 3 7.89 15.56 -22.33
CA ILE A 3 6.75 14.66 -22.54
C ILE A 3 5.64 15.16 -21.62
N GLU A 4 4.49 15.48 -22.20
CA GLU A 4 3.29 15.85 -21.44
C GLU A 4 2.40 14.61 -21.32
N LEU A 5 2.04 14.25 -20.09
CA LEU A 5 1.16 13.12 -19.84
C LEU A 5 -0.29 13.58 -20.03
N PRO A 6 -1.15 12.75 -20.65
CA PRO A 6 -2.58 13.01 -20.75
C PRO A 6 -3.24 13.25 -19.39
N SER A 7 -4.17 14.20 -19.31
CA SER A 7 -4.81 14.60 -18.05
C SER A 7 -5.63 13.49 -17.38
N ASP A 8 -6.07 12.50 -18.15
CA ASP A 8 -6.80 11.31 -17.71
C ASP A 8 -5.93 10.31 -16.94
N ILE A 9 -4.61 10.37 -17.10
CA ILE A 9 -3.66 9.52 -16.34
C ILE A 9 -2.89 10.30 -15.27
N VAL A 10 -3.13 11.61 -15.15
CA VAL A 10 -2.46 12.49 -14.20
C VAL A 10 -3.42 12.86 -13.08
N ILE A 11 -3.05 12.52 -11.84
CA ILE A 11 -3.71 13.07 -10.66
C ILE A 11 -3.02 14.40 -10.33
N LEU A 12 -3.69 15.51 -10.61
CA LEU A 12 -3.22 16.89 -10.37
C LEU A 12 -3.00 17.24 -8.89
N ARG A 13 -3.39 16.35 -7.97
CA ARG A 13 -3.31 16.58 -6.52
C ARG A 13 -1.99 16.03 -5.98
N GLU A 14 -1.20 16.89 -5.35
CA GLU A 14 0.14 16.57 -4.86
C GLU A 14 0.17 15.65 -3.63
N GLN A 15 -0.98 15.31 -3.05
CA GLN A 15 -1.07 14.50 -1.84
C GLN A 15 -1.29 13.02 -2.16
N LEU A 16 -0.41 12.18 -1.58
CA LEU A 16 -0.44 10.73 -1.72
C LEU A 16 -1.77 10.10 -1.25
N SER A 17 -2.45 10.74 -0.28
CA SER A 17 -3.80 10.36 0.15
C SER A 17 -4.79 10.29 -1.00
N ASN A 18 -4.71 11.23 -1.94
CA ASN A 18 -5.66 11.36 -3.04
C ASN A 18 -5.48 10.26 -4.08
N LEU A 19 -4.24 9.79 -4.29
CA LEU A 19 -3.97 8.60 -5.09
C LEU A 19 -4.58 7.35 -4.42
N ILE A 20 -4.44 7.21 -3.10
CA ILE A 20 -5.04 6.10 -2.35
C ILE A 20 -6.57 6.14 -2.48
N ASP A 21 -7.19 7.31 -2.32
CA ASP A 21 -8.65 7.47 -2.45
C ASP A 21 -9.17 7.20 -3.87
N PHE A 22 -8.38 7.54 -4.88
CA PHE A 22 -8.68 7.26 -6.29
C PHE A 22 -8.67 5.76 -6.59
N ILE A 23 -7.65 5.04 -6.12
CA ILE A 23 -7.51 3.60 -6.37
C ILE A 23 -8.41 2.77 -5.46
N TYR A 24 -8.54 3.16 -4.18
CA TYR A 24 -9.33 2.48 -3.15
C TYR A 24 -10.51 3.34 -2.66
N PRO A 25 -11.55 3.54 -3.49
CA PRO A 25 -12.72 4.29 -3.08
C PRO A 25 -13.45 3.59 -1.93
N ASN A 26 -13.77 4.34 -0.87
CA ASN A 26 -14.40 3.83 0.36
C ASN A 26 -13.63 2.66 0.99
N LEU A 27 -12.29 2.77 1.09
CA LEU A 27 -11.40 1.73 1.62
C LEU A 27 -11.93 1.03 2.88
N VAL A 28 -12.34 1.79 3.91
CA VAL A 28 -12.83 1.27 5.20
C VAL A 28 -14.12 0.45 5.07
N LYS A 29 -14.94 0.70 4.05
CA LYS A 29 -16.16 -0.08 3.81
C LYS A 29 -15.86 -1.39 3.07
N ASN A 30 -14.82 -1.40 2.24
CA ASN A 30 -14.55 -2.47 1.29
C ASN A 30 -13.37 -3.36 1.65
N PHE A 31 -12.63 -3.07 2.73
CA PHE A 31 -11.40 -3.80 3.05
C PHE A 31 -11.59 -5.30 3.28
N GLY A 32 -12.75 -5.71 3.79
CA GLY A 32 -13.10 -7.14 3.96
C GLY A 32 -13.48 -7.85 2.65
N ASN A 33 -13.64 -7.11 1.55
CA ASN A 33 -13.94 -7.70 0.25
C ASN A 33 -12.63 -8.08 -0.46
N MET A 34 -12.37 -9.39 -0.54
CA MET A 34 -11.19 -9.94 -1.21
C MET A 34 -11.07 -9.44 -2.65
N ASN A 35 -12.13 -9.55 -3.46
CA ASN A 35 -12.12 -9.16 -4.87
C ASN A 35 -11.81 -7.67 -5.05
N TYR A 36 -12.28 -6.82 -4.13
CA TYR A 36 -11.98 -5.40 -4.13
C TYR A 36 -10.49 -5.15 -3.89
N MET A 37 -9.88 -5.82 -2.90
CA MET A 37 -8.49 -5.61 -2.53
C MET A 37 -7.51 -6.18 -3.55
N VAL A 38 -7.72 -7.42 -4.00
CA VAL A 38 -6.79 -8.09 -4.93
C VAL A 38 -6.83 -7.50 -6.33
N GLY A 39 -7.94 -6.88 -6.73
CA GLY A 39 -8.08 -6.24 -8.04
C GLY A 39 -7.45 -4.85 -8.16
N LYS A 40 -6.69 -4.40 -7.14
CA LYS A 40 -6.13 -3.04 -7.06
C LYS A 40 -4.67 -3.08 -6.66
N ALA A 41 -3.85 -2.28 -7.35
CA ALA A 41 -2.44 -2.13 -7.05
C ALA A 41 -1.99 -0.69 -7.26
N ILE A 42 -1.05 -0.24 -6.41
CA ILE A 42 -0.31 1.00 -6.61
C ILE A 42 1.13 0.61 -6.89
N LEU A 43 1.60 0.86 -8.11
CA LEU A 43 2.96 0.57 -8.53
C LEU A 43 3.81 1.83 -8.43
N THR A 44 4.94 1.76 -7.73
CA THR A 44 5.92 2.83 -7.68
C THR A 44 7.24 2.41 -8.35
N PRO A 45 7.97 3.33 -9.00
CA PRO A 45 9.27 3.00 -9.61
C PRO A 45 10.34 2.59 -8.60
N LYS A 46 10.18 2.99 -7.32
CA LYS A 46 11.11 2.70 -6.24
C LYS A 46 10.38 2.12 -5.04
N ASN A 47 11.02 1.16 -4.37
CA ASN A 47 10.50 0.49 -3.19
C ASN A 47 10.52 1.37 -1.93
N ASP A 48 11.37 2.40 -1.87
CA ASP A 48 11.46 3.32 -0.72
C ASP A 48 10.15 4.08 -0.45
N LYS A 49 9.27 4.18 -1.45
CA LYS A 49 7.93 4.79 -1.30
C LYS A 49 6.83 3.78 -1.03
N VAL A 50 7.07 2.49 -1.26
CA VAL A 50 6.06 1.43 -1.06
C VAL A 50 5.68 1.33 0.41
N GLU A 51 6.66 1.33 1.31
CA GLU A 51 6.42 1.21 2.75
C GLU A 51 5.55 2.35 3.28
N LYS A 52 5.81 3.59 2.81
CA LYS A 52 4.98 4.76 3.15
C LYS A 52 3.54 4.62 2.65
N ILE A 53 3.34 4.13 1.43
CA ILE A 53 2.00 3.95 0.85
C ILE A 53 1.24 2.86 1.61
N SER A 54 1.86 1.70 1.80
CA SER A 54 1.26 0.57 2.53
C SER A 54 0.92 0.96 3.96
N GLY A 55 1.81 1.70 4.66
CA GLY A 55 1.53 2.22 5.99
C GLY A 55 0.35 3.19 6.02
N LEU A 56 0.22 4.09 5.04
CA LEU A 56 -0.94 5.00 4.95
C LEU A 56 -2.26 4.26 4.72
N ILE A 57 -2.25 3.18 3.93
CA ILE A 57 -3.43 2.33 3.72
C ILE A 57 -3.79 1.62 5.02
N MET A 58 -2.81 0.99 5.69
CA MET A 58 -3.03 0.28 6.96
C MET A 58 -3.54 1.22 8.06
N ASN A 59 -2.97 2.42 8.21
CA ASN A 59 -3.40 3.41 9.20
C ASN A 59 -4.84 3.91 9.01
N ARG A 60 -5.42 3.73 7.83
CA ARG A 60 -6.83 4.10 7.56
C ARG A 60 -7.80 3.01 7.97
N LEU A 61 -7.34 1.78 8.17
CA LEU A 61 -8.18 0.66 8.59
C LEU A 61 -8.38 0.75 10.11
N LEU A 62 -9.62 0.57 10.56
CA LEU A 62 -9.99 0.64 11.99
C LEU A 62 -9.70 -0.67 12.75
N GLY A 63 -8.98 -1.61 12.13
CA GLY A 63 -8.66 -2.91 12.71
C GLY A 63 -7.35 -2.89 13.50
N GLU A 64 -7.08 -4.01 14.16
CA GLU A 64 -5.81 -4.23 14.85
C GLU A 64 -4.66 -4.34 13.84
N VAL A 65 -3.56 -3.64 14.13
CA VAL A 65 -2.33 -3.71 13.33
C VAL A 65 -1.41 -4.75 13.97
N TYR A 66 -1.02 -5.74 13.18
CA TYR A 66 -0.08 -6.78 13.58
C TYR A 66 1.21 -6.66 12.80
N THR A 67 2.34 -6.60 13.51
CA THR A 67 3.67 -6.69 12.91
C THR A 67 4.12 -8.14 12.94
N TYR A 68 4.29 -8.74 11.76
CA TYR A 68 4.87 -10.07 11.62
C TYR A 68 6.36 -9.92 11.37
N TYR A 69 7.18 -10.45 12.29
CA TYR A 69 8.62 -10.50 12.11
C TYR A 69 8.97 -11.67 11.18
N SER A 70 9.83 -11.40 10.20
CA SER A 70 10.44 -12.45 9.40
C SER A 70 11.27 -13.37 10.30
N ILE A 71 11.21 -14.67 10.03
CA ILE A 71 12.16 -15.63 10.61
C ILE A 71 13.44 -15.49 9.78
N ASP A 72 14.21 -14.45 10.05
CA ASP A 72 15.46 -14.19 9.30
C ASP A 72 16.60 -15.12 9.74
N SER A 73 16.45 -15.80 10.87
CA SER A 73 17.32 -16.90 11.28
C SER A 73 16.58 -17.86 12.20
N ILE A 74 16.39 -19.10 11.76
CA ILE A 74 16.34 -20.24 12.69
C ILE A 74 17.74 -20.37 13.27
N GLY A 75 17.99 -19.73 14.42
CA GLY A 75 19.08 -20.18 15.27
C GLY A 75 18.77 -21.63 15.58
N LEU A 76 19.59 -22.56 15.09
CA LEU A 76 19.66 -23.88 15.68
C LEU A 76 19.98 -23.61 17.15
N GLU A 77 18.99 -23.75 18.03
CA GLU A 77 19.27 -23.80 19.45
C GLU A 77 20.17 -25.03 19.61
N ASP A 78 21.46 -24.78 19.86
CA ASP A 78 22.38 -25.82 20.29
C ASP A 78 21.74 -26.48 21.51
N GLY A 79 21.32 -27.73 21.31
CA GLY A 79 20.70 -28.53 22.36
C GLY A 79 21.60 -28.57 23.57
N ASN A 80 21.02 -28.21 24.72
CA ASN A 80 21.59 -28.49 26.02
C ASN A 80 20.76 -29.60 26.68
#